data_AF-A0A8T7ICA5-F1
#
_entry.id   AF-A0A8T7ICA5-F1
#
_cell.length_a   1.000
_cell.length_b   1.000
_cell.length_c   1.000
_cell.angle_alpha   90.00
_cell.angle_beta   90.00
_cell.angle_gamma   90.00
#
_symmetry.space_group_name_H-M   'P 1'
#
loop_
_entity.id
_entity.type
_entity.pdbx_description
1 polymer ?
#
loop_
_entity_poly.entity_id
_entity_poly.type
_entity_poly.pdbx_seq_one_letter_code
_entity_poly.pdbx_strand_id
1 'polypeptide(L)'
;MTDINPSYIIAVAEQLSFVSAFLGGISATILVTIVVFTSQKRSVNWIVSTSALAACSLLIAVVASWRLVILLHPEMPIQVSSGLIKTLWFGMLLGYGIGFLSLLASIGLSGWLRSKRDGIITTTIAVVAVVFFVLATPFGL
;
A
#
# COMPACT_ATOMS: atom_id res chain seq x y z
N MET A 1 -1.95 13.07 -21.86
CA MET A 1 -1.13 11.92 -21.41
C MET A 1 -0.60 11.27 -22.67
N THR A 2 0.58 11.73 -23.09
CA THR A 2 1.40 11.17 -24.15
C THR A 2 1.60 9.67 -23.93
N ASP A 3 1.53 8.89 -25.01
CA ASP A 3 1.52 7.42 -25.03
C ASP A 3 2.63 6.82 -24.14
N ILE A 4 2.26 6.43 -22.93
CA ILE A 4 3.15 5.68 -22.04
C ILE A 4 3.29 4.29 -22.65
N ASN A 5 4.52 3.85 -22.88
CA ASN A 5 4.78 2.55 -23.49
C ASN A 5 4.09 1.43 -22.67
N PRO A 6 3.25 0.59 -23.28
CA PRO A 6 2.61 -0.54 -22.59
C PRO A 6 3.59 -1.43 -21.84
N SER A 7 4.81 -1.64 -22.37
CA SER A 7 5.84 -2.44 -21.70
C SER A 7 6.32 -1.83 -20.39
N TYR A 8 6.37 -0.49 -20.31
CA TYR A 8 6.69 0.22 -19.08
C TYR A 8 5.58 0.06 -18.04
N ILE A 9 4.31 0.19 -18.46
CA ILE A 9 3.17 0.01 -17.56
C ILE A 9 3.15 -1.40 -16.97
N ILE A 10 3.40 -2.42 -17.80
CA ILE A 10 3.48 -3.82 -17.37
C ILE A 10 4.60 -4.00 -16.34
N ALA A 11 5.81 -3.52 -16.65
CA ALA A 11 6.96 -3.67 -15.74
C ALA A 11 6.71 -3.01 -14.37
N VAL A 12 6.10 -1.82 -14.35
CA VAL A 12 5.72 -1.15 -13.10
C VAL A 12 4.62 -1.93 -12.38
N ALA A 13 3.60 -2.40 -13.10
CA ALA A 13 2.50 -3.15 -12.52
C ALA A 13 2.98 -4.45 -11.87
N GLU A 14 3.88 -5.20 -12.50
CA GLU A 14 4.47 -6.43 -11.94
C GLU A 14 5.22 -6.17 -10.63
N GLN A 15 6.12 -5.18 -10.62
CA GLN A 15 6.89 -4.83 -9.44
C GLN A 15 5.99 -4.34 -8.30
N LEU A 16 5.05 -3.47 -8.61
CA LEU A 16 4.16 -2.89 -7.62
C LEU A 16 3.16 -3.94 -7.09
N SER A 17 2.74 -4.90 -7.92
CA SER A 17 1.95 -6.05 -7.48
C SER A 17 2.71 -6.88 -6.45
N PHE A 18 3.97 -7.22 -6.73
CA PHE A 18 4.81 -8.00 -5.82
C PHE A 18 5.03 -7.27 -4.48
N VAL A 19 5.45 -6.00 -4.54
CA VAL A 19 5.70 -5.19 -3.33
C VAL A 19 4.40 -5.00 -2.54
N SER A 20 3.28 -4.72 -3.20
CA SER A 20 1.98 -4.53 -2.53
C SER A 20 1.49 -5.81 -1.88
N ALA A 21 1.65 -6.97 -2.52
CA ALA A 21 1.27 -8.26 -1.94
C ALA A 21 2.10 -8.59 -0.70
N PHE A 22 3.42 -8.36 -0.75
CA PHE A 22 4.31 -8.56 0.38
C PHE A 22 3.95 -7.66 1.58
N LEU A 23 3.81 -6.35 1.34
CA LEU A 23 3.45 -5.39 2.39
C LEU A 23 2.00 -5.59 2.89
N GLY A 24 1.09 -6.02 2.02
CA GLY A 24 -0.28 -6.37 2.36
C GLY A 24 -0.34 -7.57 3.30
N GLY A 25 0.50 -8.59 3.04
CA GLY A 25 0.69 -9.73 3.95
C GLY A 25 1.17 -9.31 5.33
N ILE A 26 2.20 -8.45 5.41
CA ILE A 26 2.70 -7.91 6.68
C ILE A 26 1.58 -7.16 7.43
N SER A 27 0.82 -6.33 6.72
CA SER A 27 -0.29 -5.55 7.29
C SER A 27 -1.36 -6.46 7.88
N ALA A 28 -1.73 -7.53 7.17
CA ALA A 28 -2.69 -8.53 7.65
C ALA A 28 -2.17 -9.29 8.86
N THR A 29 -0.87 -9.63 8.90
CA THR A 29 -0.26 -10.26 10.08
C THR A 29 -0.32 -9.34 11.30
N ILE A 30 0.05 -8.06 11.17
CA ILE A 30 -0.04 -7.08 12.27
C ILE A 30 -1.48 -6.98 12.76
N LEU A 31 -2.45 -6.88 11.85
CA LEU A 31 -3.87 -6.84 12.18
C LEU A 31 -4.28 -8.05 13.02
N VAL A 32 -4.02 -9.26 12.53
CA VAL A 32 -4.40 -10.51 13.22
C VAL A 32 -3.71 -10.62 14.57
N THR A 33 -2.40 -10.34 14.65
CA THR A 33 -1.66 -10.39 15.90
C THR A 33 -2.27 -9.45 16.94
N ILE A 34 -2.55 -8.19 16.55
CA ILE A 34 -3.10 -7.20 17.48
C ILE A 34 -4.56 -7.48 17.85
N VAL A 35 -5.37 -8.01 16.95
CA VAL A 35 -6.76 -8.43 17.24
C VAL A 35 -6.80 -9.56 18.26
N VAL A 36 -5.85 -10.50 18.21
CA VAL A 36 -5.73 -11.57 19.22
C VAL A 36 -5.23 -11.01 20.56
N PHE A 37 -4.47 -9.92 20.57
CA PHE A 37 -4.04 -9.24 21.79
C PHE A 37 -5.20 -8.49 22.46
N THR A 38 -5.64 -8.96 23.63
CA THR A 38 -6.73 -8.37 24.42
C THR A 38 -6.29 -7.15 25.25
N SER A 39 -5.80 -6.10 24.60
CA SER A 39 -5.41 -4.86 25.28
C SER A 39 -6.45 -3.75 25.09
N GLN A 40 -6.88 -3.11 26.20
CA GLN A 40 -7.86 -2.01 26.16
C GLN A 40 -7.26 -0.63 25.82
N LYS A 41 -5.98 -0.56 25.43
CA LYS A 41 -5.35 0.72 25.10
C LYS A 41 -5.95 1.31 23.83
N ARG A 42 -6.23 2.62 23.82
CA ARG A 42 -6.75 3.33 22.64
C ARG A 42 -5.86 3.16 21.39
N SER A 43 -4.55 3.01 21.57
CA SER A 43 -3.59 2.73 20.48
C SER A 43 -3.87 1.43 19.74
N VAL A 44 -4.42 0.41 20.41
CA VAL A 44 -4.76 -0.90 19.82
C VAL A 44 -5.82 -0.71 18.72
N ASN A 45 -6.90 0.02 19.02
CA ASN A 45 -7.96 0.27 18.04
C ASN A 45 -7.43 1.00 16.80
N TRP A 46 -6.56 1.99 16.98
CA TRP A 46 -5.95 2.71 15.86
C TRP A 46 -5.01 1.81 15.03
N ILE A 47 -4.23 0.94 15.66
CA ILE A 47 -3.36 -0.01 14.97
C ILE A 47 -4.20 -1.00 14.16
N VAL A 48 -5.30 -1.52 14.72
CA VAL A 48 -6.24 -2.40 14.01
C VAL A 48 -6.82 -1.69 12.79
N SER A 49 -7.37 -0.48 12.95
CA SER A 49 -7.96 0.26 11.84
C SER A 49 -6.95 0.61 10.75
N THR A 50 -5.75 1.08 11.13
CA THR A 50 -4.69 1.45 10.16
C THR A 50 -4.10 0.23 9.45
N SER A 51 -3.95 -0.91 10.14
CA SER A 51 -3.48 -2.17 9.53
C SER A 51 -4.51 -2.77 8.58
N ALA A 52 -5.80 -2.71 8.94
CA ALA A 52 -6.88 -3.16 8.07
C ALA A 52 -6.98 -2.27 6.82
N LEU A 53 -6.91 -0.95 6.99
CA LEU A 53 -6.87 -0.01 5.88
C LEU A 53 -5.66 -0.27 4.96
N ALA A 54 -4.47 -0.48 5.55
CA ALA A 54 -3.27 -0.82 4.81
C ALA A 54 -3.45 -2.10 3.97
N ALA A 55 -3.90 -3.19 4.59
CA ALA A 55 -4.10 -4.47 3.91
C ALA A 55 -5.10 -4.35 2.75
N CYS A 56 -6.25 -3.70 2.98
CA CYS A 56 -7.28 -3.51 1.96
C CYS A 56 -6.81 -2.62 0.80
N SER A 57 -6.15 -1.49 1.10
CA SER A 57 -5.63 -0.59 0.07
C SER A 57 -4.51 -1.22 -0.76
N LEU A 58 -3.61 -1.99 -0.13
CA LEU A 58 -2.57 -2.73 -0.84
C LEU A 58 -3.17 -3.87 -1.69
N LEU A 59 -4.25 -4.52 -1.24
CA LEU A 59 -4.97 -5.51 -2.04
C LEU A 59 -5.59 -4.88 -3.29
N ILE A 60 -6.17 -3.68 -3.17
CA ILE A 60 -6.65 -2.91 -4.34
C ILE A 60 -5.50 -2.67 -5.32
N ALA A 61 -4.32 -2.29 -4.83
CA ALA A 61 -3.15 -2.09 -5.68
C ALA A 61 -2.74 -3.39 -6.42
N VAL A 62 -2.67 -4.52 -5.71
CA VAL A 62 -2.38 -5.83 -6.30
C VAL A 62 -3.39 -6.19 -7.40
N VAL A 63 -4.68 -6.05 -7.14
CA VAL A 63 -5.73 -6.40 -8.12
C VAL A 63 -5.67 -5.48 -9.34
N ALA A 64 -5.44 -4.18 -9.13
CA ALA A 64 -5.31 -3.23 -10.22
C ALA A 64 -4.07 -3.50 -11.09
N SER A 65 -2.92 -3.74 -10.46
CA SER A 65 -1.68 -4.14 -11.13
C SER A 65 -1.86 -5.42 -11.93
N TRP A 66 -2.42 -6.46 -11.32
CA TRP A 66 -2.61 -7.75 -11.96
C TRP A 66 -3.54 -7.65 -13.17
N ARG A 67 -4.62 -6.86 -13.06
CA ARG A 67 -5.50 -6.56 -14.19
C ARG A 67 -4.78 -5.82 -15.32
N LEU A 68 -3.90 -4.87 -15.01
CA LEU A 68 -3.10 -4.17 -16.02
C LEU A 68 -2.18 -5.11 -16.78
N VAL A 69 -1.48 -6.02 -16.08
CA VAL A 69 -0.60 -7.02 -16.70
C VAL A 69 -1.37 -7.91 -17.68
N ILE A 70 -2.56 -8.38 -17.29
CA ILE A 70 -3.40 -9.20 -18.17
C ILE A 70 -3.90 -8.39 -19.38
N LEU A 71 -4.39 -7.17 -19.13
CA LEU A 71 -5.05 -6.35 -20.17
C LEU A 71 -4.08 -5.78 -21.20
N LEU A 72 -2.81 -5.58 -20.84
CA LEU A 72 -1.79 -5.05 -21.73
C LEU A 72 -0.93 -6.15 -22.38
N HIS A 73 -1.23 -7.42 -22.14
CA HIS A 73 -0.47 -8.52 -22.70
C HIS A 73 -0.53 -8.51 -24.25
N PRO A 74 0.59 -8.68 -24.96
CA PRO A 74 0.63 -8.60 -26.43
C PRO A 74 -0.30 -9.58 -27.15
N GLU A 75 -0.56 -10.74 -26.55
CA GLU A 75 -1.44 -11.77 -27.09
C GLU A 75 -2.93 -11.57 -26.74
N MET A 76 -3.29 -10.46 -26.07
CA MET A 76 -4.69 -10.20 -25.74
C MET A 76 -5.50 -9.90 -27.02
N PRO A 77 -6.54 -10.70 -27.35
CA PRO A 77 -7.29 -10.55 -28.61
C PRO A 77 -8.31 -9.41 -28.59
N ILE A 78 -8.48 -8.72 -27.45
CA ILE A 78 -9.50 -7.69 -27.23
C ILE A 78 -8.83 -6.32 -27.15
N GLN A 79 -9.31 -5.36 -27.93
CA GLN A 79 -8.90 -3.97 -27.78
C GLN A 79 -9.45 -3.40 -26.47
N VAL A 80 -8.53 -3.07 -25.55
CA VAL A 80 -8.89 -2.54 -24.23
C VAL A 80 -9.05 -1.03 -24.32
N SER A 81 -10.14 -0.50 -23.74
CA SER A 81 -10.37 0.93 -23.65
C SER A 81 -9.26 1.63 -22.84
N SER A 82 -8.69 2.68 -23.42
CA SER A 82 -7.69 3.53 -22.74
C SER A 82 -8.21 4.16 -21.45
N GLY A 83 -9.54 4.33 -21.31
CA GLY A 83 -10.17 4.80 -20.09
C GLY A 83 -10.02 3.82 -18.93
N LEU A 84 -10.23 2.52 -19.20
CA LEU A 84 -10.08 1.47 -18.20
C LEU A 84 -8.63 1.35 -17.72
N ILE A 85 -7.67 1.40 -18.65
CA ILE A 85 -6.23 1.35 -18.32
C ILE A 85 -5.85 2.51 -17.40
N LYS A 86 -6.33 3.73 -17.68
CA LYS A 86 -6.08 4.89 -16.81
C LYS A 86 -6.68 4.70 -15.42
N THR A 87 -7.93 4.24 -15.32
CA THR A 87 -8.58 4.01 -14.03
C THR A 87 -7.82 2.96 -13.20
N LEU A 88 -7.36 1.87 -13.83
CA LEU A 88 -6.58 0.85 -13.16
C LEU A 88 -5.20 1.38 -12.72
N TRP A 89 -4.54 2.18 -13.57
CA TRP A 89 -3.26 2.81 -13.24
C TRP A 89 -3.38 3.74 -12.02
N PHE A 90 -4.38 4.62 -12.01
CA PHE A 90 -4.64 5.50 -10.86
C PHE A 90 -5.04 4.71 -9.62
N GLY A 91 -5.91 3.70 -9.75
CA GLY A 91 -6.31 2.85 -8.63
C GLY A 91 -5.15 2.09 -8.02
N MET A 92 -4.22 1.61 -8.86
CA MET A 92 -2.99 0.97 -8.45
C MET A 92 -2.10 1.92 -7.62
N LEU A 93 -1.83 3.13 -8.14
CA LEU A 93 -0.98 4.11 -7.45
C LEU A 93 -1.61 4.61 -6.15
N LEU A 94 -2.91 4.94 -6.16
CA LEU A 94 -3.63 5.40 -4.97
C LEU A 94 -3.73 4.30 -3.91
N GLY A 95 -4.05 3.07 -4.32
CA GLY A 95 -4.10 1.93 -3.41
C GLY A 95 -2.75 1.68 -2.74
N TYR A 96 -1.67 1.74 -3.51
CA TYR A 96 -0.32 1.61 -2.98
C TYR A 96 0.03 2.75 -2.02
N GLY A 97 -0.20 4.00 -2.40
CA GLY A 97 0.13 5.17 -1.58
C GLY A 97 -0.63 5.19 -0.26
N ILE A 98 -1.96 5.05 -0.30
CA ILE A 98 -2.79 5.02 0.92
C ILE A 98 -2.43 3.81 1.78
N GLY A 99 -2.21 2.66 1.15
CA GLY A 99 -1.88 1.42 1.84
C GLY A 99 -0.52 1.49 2.55
N PHE A 100 0.50 2.02 1.87
CA PHE A 100 1.83 2.20 2.42
C PHE A 100 1.85 3.19 3.60
N LEU A 101 1.19 4.34 3.46
CA LEU A 101 1.09 5.33 4.53
C LEU A 101 0.33 4.79 5.75
N SER A 102 -0.74 4.03 5.52
CA SER A 102 -1.51 3.38 6.59
C SER A 102 -0.67 2.32 7.33
N LEU A 103 0.17 1.58 6.61
CA LEU A 103 1.09 0.61 7.21
C LEU A 103 2.14 1.32 8.08
N LEU A 104 2.74 2.41 7.60
CA LEU A 104 3.67 3.21 8.39
C LEU A 104 3.03 3.79 9.65
N ALA A 105 1.76 4.23 9.56
CA ALA A 105 1.00 4.69 10.73
C ALA A 105 0.83 3.55 11.76
N SER A 106 0.46 2.35 11.31
CA SER A 106 0.35 1.16 12.17
C SER A 106 1.67 0.82 12.87
N ILE A 107 2.78 0.81 12.12
CA ILE A 107 4.12 0.53 12.66
C ILE A 107 4.52 1.62 13.67
N GLY A 108 4.31 2.90 13.34
CA GLY A 108 4.62 4.01 14.24
C GLY A 108 3.84 3.94 15.56
N LEU A 109 2.56 3.56 15.49
CA LEU A 109 1.69 3.40 16.66
C LEU A 109 2.04 2.15 17.51
N SER A 110 2.60 1.11 16.91
CA SER A 110 2.90 -0.15 17.60
C SER A 110 3.82 0.00 18.83
N GLY A 111 4.81 0.91 18.78
CA GLY A 111 5.70 1.16 19.92
C GLY A 111 4.99 1.71 21.15
N TRP A 112 3.88 2.43 20.97
CA TRP A 112 3.07 2.99 22.06
C TRP A 112 2.31 1.91 22.86
N LEU A 113 2.19 0.69 22.32
CA LEU A 113 1.61 -0.44 23.05
C LEU A 113 2.48 -0.85 24.23
N ARG A 114 3.81 -0.73 24.11
CA ARG A 114 4.76 -1.20 25.11
C ARG A 114 5.17 -0.09 26.08
N SER A 115 5.76 0.99 25.59
CA SER A 115 6.27 2.08 26.44
C SER A 115 6.30 3.42 25.71
N LYS A 116 6.41 4.53 26.46
CA LYS A 116 6.56 5.87 25.86
C LYS A 116 7.85 6.00 25.05
N ARG A 117 8.94 5.35 25.51
CA ARG A 117 10.24 5.39 24.84
C ARG A 117 10.18 4.67 23.48
N ASP A 118 9.61 3.47 23.46
CA ASP A 118 9.45 2.71 22.23
C ASP A 118 8.53 3.43 21.24
N GLY A 119 7.43 4.03 21.74
CA GLY A 119 6.50 4.82 20.93
C GLY A 119 7.17 6.01 20.24
N ILE A 120 8.03 6.76 20.93
CA ILE A 120 8.77 7.87 20.32
C ILE A 120 9.70 7.33 19.22
N ILE A 121 10.46 6.27 19.51
CA ILE A 121 11.41 5.68 18.54
C ILE A 121 10.69 5.21 17.28
N THR A 122 9.62 4.41 17.41
CA THR A 122 8.88 3.87 16.26
C THR A 122 8.18 4.98 15.47
N THR A 123 7.65 6.00 16.15
CA THR A 123 7.00 7.14 15.48
C THR A 123 8.03 7.96 14.71
N THR A 124 9.20 8.25 15.28
CA THR A 124 10.26 8.98 14.57
C THR A 124 10.72 8.23 13.32
N ILE A 125 10.93 6.90 13.43
CA ILE A 125 11.31 6.08 12.27
C ILE A 125 10.21 6.11 11.20
N ALA A 126 8.95 5.96 11.60
CA ALA A 126 7.81 6.01 10.68
C ALA A 126 7.69 7.38 9.99
N VAL A 127 7.86 8.48 10.74
CA VAL A 127 7.83 9.85 10.19
C VAL A 127 8.95 10.07 9.17
N VAL A 128 10.17 9.62 9.44
CA VAL A 128 11.28 9.70 8.47
C VAL A 128 10.94 8.92 7.21
N ALA A 129 10.36 7.73 7.33
CA ALA A 129 9.93 6.94 6.18
C ALA A 129 8.80 7.63 5.38
N VAL A 130 7.83 8.25 6.06
CA VAL A 130 6.76 9.04 5.41
C VAL A 130 7.34 10.23 4.66
N VAL A 131 8.25 11.00 5.28
CA VAL A 131 8.89 12.15 4.64
C VAL A 131 9.66 11.70 3.40
N PHE A 132 10.44 10.63 3.51
CA PHE A 132 11.15 10.07 2.37
C PHE A 132 10.19 9.63 1.26
N PHE A 133 9.12 8.92 1.61
CA PHE A 133 8.11 8.47 0.65
C PHE A 133 7.49 9.65 -0.11
N VAL A 134 6.99 10.65 0.62
CA VAL A 134 6.34 11.83 0.02
C VAL A 134 7.29 12.64 -0.86
N LEU A 135 8.56 12.80 -0.46
CA LEU A 135 9.56 13.51 -1.27
C LEU A 135 10.03 12.71 -2.49
N ALA A 136 10.13 11.38 -2.36
CA ALA A 136 10.60 10.49 -3.41
C ALA A 136 9.55 10.23 -4.49
N THR A 137 8.25 10.31 -4.16
CA THR A 137 7.18 10.25 -5.15
C THR A 137 6.96 11.64 -5.77
N PRO A 138 7.32 11.88 -7.05
CA PRO A 138 7.08 13.16 -7.72
C PRO A 138 5.58 13.49 -7.90
N PHE A 139 4.73 12.51 -7.63
CA PHE A 139 3.28 12.65 -7.52
C PHE A 139 2.92 12.54 -6.04
N GLY A 140 3.03 13.64 -5.31
CA GLY A 140 2.43 13.73 -3.98
C GLY A 140 0.92 13.70 -4.11
N LEU A 141 0.34 12.49 -4.27
CA LEU A 141 -1.08 12.25 -4.61
C LEU A 141 -1.52 12.83 -5.98
#